data_AF-A0A6M5YT83-F1
#
_entry.id   AF-A0A6M5YT83-F1
#
_cell.length_a   1.000
_cell.length_b   1.000
_cell.length_c   1.000
_cell.angle_alpha   90.00
_cell.angle_beta   90.00
_cell.angle_gamma   90.00
#
_symmetry.space_group_name_H-M   'P 1'
#
loop_
_entity.id
_entity.type
_entity.pdbx_description
1 polymer ?
#
loop_
_entity_poly.entity_id
_entity_poly.type
_entity_poly.pdbx_seq_one_letter_code
_entity_poly.pdbx_strand_id
1 'polypeptide(L)' 'MHKVHVNVGTIGHIDHGKTTLTAALLAVQAQKGLAEAKRYGDIARGGTKRDETKTVTILSAHVEYETATRHYAHVDVLD' A
#
# COMPACT_ATOMS: atom_id res chain seq x y z
N MET A 1 5.11 18.00 -17.63
CA MET A 1 5.97 16.84 -17.93
C MET A 1 5.22 15.60 -17.48
N HIS A 2 4.91 14.67 -18.40
CA HIS A 2 4.15 13.46 -18.06
C HIS A 2 5.11 12.44 -17.43
N LYS A 3 4.92 12.11 -16.15
CA LYS A 3 5.72 11.08 -15.48
C LYS A 3 5.33 9.70 -16.01
N VAL A 4 6.28 8.78 -16.12
CA VAL A 4 5.98 7.39 -16.51
C VAL A 4 5.18 6.75 -15.37
N HIS A 5 4.03 6.18 -15.70
CA HIS A 5 3.18 5.47 -14.75
C HIS A 5 3.66 4.03 -14.57
N VAL A 6 3.80 3.58 -13.33
CA VAL A 6 4.24 2.21 -13.01
C VAL A 6 3.33 1.60 -11.95
N ASN A 7 2.85 0.38 -12.20
CA ASN A 7 2.13 -0.40 -11.20
C ASN A 7 3.14 -1.21 -10.38
N VAL A 8 3.06 -1.11 -9.06
CA VAL A 8 3.91 -1.84 -8.11
C VAL A 8 3.06 -2.41 -6.99
N GLY A 9 3.63 -3.25 -6.13
CA GLY A 9 2.92 -3.72 -4.95
C GLY A 9 3.80 -4.42 -3.93
N THR A 10 3.33 -4.42 -2.68
CA THR A 10 3.89 -5.17 -1.55
C THR A 10 3.20 -6.53 -1.45
N ILE A 11 4.01 -7.59 -1.50
CA ILE A 11 3.59 -8.98 -1.30
C ILE A 11 4.51 -9.63 -0.27
N GLY A 12 4.04 -10.65 0.42
CA GLY A 12 4.82 -11.33 1.46
C GLY A 12 3.95 -12.04 2.49
N HIS A 13 4.60 -12.69 3.46
CA HIS A 13 3.91 -13.39 4.55
C HIS A 13 3.16 -12.42 5.47
N ILE A 14 2.17 -12.91 6.20
CA ILE A 14 1.48 -12.16 7.26
C ILE A 14 2.49 -11.64 8.28
N ASP A 15 2.23 -10.47 8.85
CA ASP A 15 3.06 -9.80 9.87
C ASP A 15 4.49 -9.44 9.44
N HIS A 16 4.82 -9.50 8.15
CA HIS A 16 6.09 -9.00 7.62
C HIS A 16 6.09 -7.49 7.35
N GLY A 17 4.98 -6.80 7.67
CA GLY A 17 4.90 -5.34 7.68
C GLY A 17 4.66 -4.71 6.31
N LYS A 18 3.91 -5.38 5.43
CA LYS A 18 3.57 -4.89 4.09
C LYS A 18 2.84 -3.55 4.17
N THR A 19 1.77 -3.51 4.97
CA THR A 19 0.95 -2.31 5.12
C THR A 19 1.69 -1.21 5.87
N THR A 20 2.55 -1.59 6.83
CA THR A 20 3.43 -0.62 7.52
C THR A 20 4.41 0.04 6.55
N LEU A 21 5.03 -0.73 5.66
CA LEU A 21 5.91 -0.21 4.62
C LEU A 21 5.15 0.71 3.64
N THR A 22 3.95 0.31 3.22
CA THR A 22 3.09 1.13 2.35
C THR A 22 2.74 2.47 3.00
N ALA A 23 2.37 2.48 4.29
CA ALA A 23 2.14 3.73 5.04
C ALA A 23 3.39 4.60 5.13
N ALA A 24 4.56 4.00 5.35
CA ALA A 24 5.83 4.73 5.43
C ALA A 24 6.23 5.36 4.09
N LEU A 25 6.01 4.67 2.96
CA LEU A 25 6.24 5.22 1.62
C LEU A 25 5.39 6.48 1.37
N LEU A 26 4.10 6.42 1.71
CA LEU A 26 3.20 7.58 1.60
C LEU A 26 3.64 8.72 2.50
N ALA A 27 4.03 8.45 3.75
CA ALA A 27 4.49 9.47 4.68
C ALA A 27 5.76 10.19 4.17
N VAL A 28 6.75 9.45 3.69
CA VAL A 28 8.00 10.01 3.16
C VAL A 28 7.77 10.84 1.90
N GLN A 29 6.87 10.41 1.03
CA GLN A 29 6.55 11.15 -0.20
C GLN A 29 5.64 12.35 0.06
N ALA A 30 4.73 12.27 1.04
CA ALA A 30 3.90 13.38 1.46
C ALA A 30 4.73 14.55 2.03
N GLN A 31 5.82 14.27 2.75
CA GLN A 31 6.78 15.31 3.19
C GLN A 31 7.38 16.11 2.04
N LYS A 32 7.38 15.55 0.81
CA LYS A 32 7.86 16.19 -0.42
C LYS A 32 6.72 16.76 -1.27
N GLY A 33 5.47 16.67 -0.81
CA GLY A 33 4.28 17.02 -1.59
C GLY A 33 4.00 16.07 -2.76
N LEU A 34 4.52 14.84 -2.70
CA LEU A 34 4.44 13.84 -3.79
C LEU A 34 3.48 12.68 -3.48
N ALA A 35 2.75 12.75 -2.38
CA ALA A 35 1.72 11.78 -2.00
C ALA A 35 0.76 12.38 -0.97
N GLU A 36 -0.38 11.74 -0.77
CA GLU A 36 -1.23 11.93 0.39
C GLU A 36 -0.83 10.93 1.49
N ALA A 37 -0.52 11.42 2.68
CA ALA A 37 -0.19 10.55 3.81
C ALA A 37 -1.43 9.78 4.28
N LYS A 38 -1.32 8.45 4.39
CA LYS A 38 -2.35 7.59 4.97
C LYS A 38 -1.77 6.80 6.14
N ARG A 39 -2.55 6.61 7.20
CA ARG A 39 -2.13 5.78 8.34
C ARG A 39 -2.36 4.31 8.02
N TYR A 40 -1.69 3.42 8.75
CA TYR A 40 -1.88 1.97 8.63
C TYR A 40 -3.37 1.57 8.58
N GLY A 41 -4.18 2.08 9.53
CA GLY A 41 -5.60 1.77 9.61
C GLY A 41 -6.45 2.31 8.45
N ASP A 42 -5.94 3.25 7.66
CA ASP A 42 -6.60 3.73 6.44
C ASP A 42 -6.30 2.83 5.23
N ILE A 43 -5.17 2.14 5.25
CA ILE A 43 -4.72 1.21 4.20
C ILE A 43 -5.27 -0.19 4.49
N ALA A 44 -5.15 -0.70 5.71
CA ALA A 44 -5.68 -1.99 6.14
C ALA A 44 -7.21 -2.05 6.27
N ARG A 45 -7.95 -1.07 5.72
CA ARG A 45 -9.42 -1.07 5.78
C ARG A 45 -9.97 -2.26 5.01
N GLY A 46 -10.56 -3.20 5.74
CA GLY A 46 -11.19 -4.40 5.18
C GLY A 46 -10.55 -5.71 5.64
N GLY A 47 -9.33 -5.70 6.20
CA GLY A 47 -8.68 -6.87 6.81
C GLY A 47 -9.59 -7.57 7.82
N THR A 48 -10.02 -8.81 7.53
CA THR A 48 -10.96 -9.58 8.38
C THR A 48 -10.23 -10.54 9.32
N LYS A 49 -10.86 -10.82 10.48
CA LYS A 49 -10.44 -11.87 11.42
C LYS A 49 -10.53 -13.25 10.77
N ARG A 50 -9.48 -14.05 10.93
CA ARG A 50 -9.33 -15.43 10.44
C ARG A 50 -10.44 -16.35 10.95
N ASP A 51 -11.04 -17.09 10.01
CA ASP A 51 -11.82 -18.30 10.27
C ASP A 51 -10.98 -19.51 9.82
N GLU A 52 -10.92 -20.57 10.63
CA GLU A 52 -10.01 -21.71 10.45
C GLU A 52 -10.27 -22.55 9.18
N THR A 53 -11.38 -22.30 8.48
CA THR A 53 -11.89 -23.16 7.39
C THR A 53 -12.05 -22.48 6.03
N LYS A 54 -11.60 -21.23 5.84
CA LYS A 54 -11.93 -20.46 4.63
C LYS A 54 -10.74 -20.23 3.70
N THR A 55 -11.00 -20.39 2.40
CA THR A 55 -10.24 -19.81 1.28
C THR A 55 -9.77 -18.41 1.68
N VAL A 56 -8.46 -18.19 1.75
CA VAL A 56 -7.89 -16.90 2.18
C VAL A 56 -8.35 -15.83 1.20
N THR A 57 -9.32 -15.01 1.60
CA THR A 57 -9.70 -13.83 0.83
C THR A 57 -8.54 -12.85 0.97
N ILE A 58 -7.75 -12.73 -0.09
CA ILE A 58 -6.66 -11.75 -0.14
C ILE A 58 -7.29 -10.39 -0.34
N LEU A 59 -7.35 -9.62 0.73
CA LEU A 59 -7.75 -8.23 0.68
C LEU A 59 -6.55 -7.41 0.22
N SER A 60 -6.81 -6.43 -0.64
CA SER A 60 -5.78 -5.53 -1.14
C SER A 60 -6.25 -4.10 -1.06
N ALA A 61 -5.30 -3.19 -0.84
CA ALA A 61 -5.53 -1.76 -0.88
C ALA A 61 -4.77 -1.12 -2.05
N HIS A 62 -5.35 -0.08 -2.61
CA HIS A 62 -4.70 0.73 -3.65
C HIS A 62 -4.32 2.09 -3.06
N VAL A 63 -3.06 2.47 -3.25
CA VAL A 63 -2.56 3.80 -2.90
C VAL A 63 -1.72 4.39 -4.03
N GLU A 64 -1.60 5.71 -4.07
CA GLU A 64 -0.83 6.40 -5.09
C GLU A 64 0.24 7.28 -4.45
N TYR A 65 1.39 7.33 -5.08
CA TYR A 65 2.47 8.26 -4.77
C TYR A 65 3.35 8.45 -6.00
N GLU A 66 4.15 9.50 -6.00
CA GLU A 66 5.09 9.78 -7.07
C GLU A 66 6.51 9.93 -6.55
N THR A 67 7.49 9.81 -7.43
CA THR A 67 8.85 10.35 -7.23
C THR A 67 9.08 11.51 -8.19
N ALA A 68 10.30 12.06 -8.24
CA ALA A 68 10.64 13.10 -9.22
C ALA A 68 10.45 12.62 -10.68
N THR A 69 10.54 11.31 -10.95
CA THR A 69 10.61 10.76 -12.30
C THR A 69 9.41 9.90 -12.71
N ARG A 70 8.63 9.37 -11.75
CA ARG A 70 7.56 8.39 -12.02
C ARG A 70 6.32 8.61 -11.13
N HIS A 71 5.16 8.21 -11.65
CA HIS A 71 3.92 8.05 -10.86
C HIS A 71 3.72 6.57 -10.58
N TYR A 72 3.28 6.24 -9.37
CA TYR A 72 3.06 4.85 -8.95
C TYR A 72 1.62 4.64 -8.48
N ALA A 73 0.98 3.63 -9.04
CA ALA A 73 -0.15 2.98 -8.39
C ALA A 73 0.40 1.75 -7.66
N HIS A 74 0.16 1.67 -6.35
CA HIS A 74 0.70 0.65 -5.47
C HIS A 74 -0.42 -0.23 -4.91
N VAL A 75 -0.31 -1.53 -5.15
CA VAL A 75 -1.20 -2.56 -4.59
C VAL A 75 -0.57 -3.12 -3.31
N ASP A 76 -1.19 -2.88 -2.17
CA ASP A 76 -0.78 -3.47 -0.90
C ASP A 76 -1.59 -4.74 -0.66
N VAL A 77 -0.93 -5.91 -0.63
CA VAL A 77 -1.55 -7.12 -0.09
C VAL A 77 -1.55 -6.96 1.41
N LEU A 78 -2.74 -6.92 2.02
CA LEU A 78 -2.86 -6.61 3.44
C LEU A 78 -2.14 -7.64 4.31
N ASP A 79 -1.59 -7.16 5.43
CA ASP A 79 -1.05 -8.02 6.48
C ASP A 79 -2.12 -8.97 7.04
#